data_AF-A0A929M4Y1-F1
#
_entry.id   AF-A0A929M4Y1-F1
#
_cell.length_a   1.000
_cell.length_b   1.000
_cell.length_c   1.000
_cell.angle_alpha   90.00
_cell.angle_beta   90.00
_cell.angle_gamma   90.00
#
_symmetry.space_group_name_H-M   'P 1'
#
loop_
_entity.id
_entity.type
_entity.pdbx_description
1 polymer ?
#
loop_
_entity_poly.entity_id
_entity_poly.type
_entity_poly.pdbx_seq_one_letter_code
_entity_poly.pdbx_strand_id
1 'polypeptide(L)'
;MINKRKSRYLYLLFLLLKNTGLENGLFVAFGVGFFATAIVFAIWWASFQFSWGNILDKVRGSLKIMAFGYGHYFLFASIAGIGISLELVADGAKNYYLNSGGKHSVTAFFAICVLCSFVGIYFLVNSLMRIILIQKNKYQIYTIFIGIGLLTIPAILVYFGFDLILALSLVLSGIIVYILLTRAEHYCKIKNKKLGQKF
;
A
#
# COMPACT_ATOMS: atom_id res chain seq x y z
N MET A 1 -49.16 15.58 32.70
CA MET A 1 -48.12 14.62 33.10
C MET A 1 -47.50 13.80 31.94
N ILE A 2 -47.64 14.20 30.66
CA ILE A 2 -47.20 13.41 29.50
C ILE A 2 -45.79 13.79 28.97
N ASN A 3 -45.21 14.92 29.41
CA ASN A 3 -44.01 15.51 28.80
C ASN A 3 -42.67 14.87 29.25
N LYS A 4 -42.57 14.36 30.49
CA LYS A 4 -41.32 13.78 31.03
C LYS A 4 -40.89 12.46 30.35
N ARG A 5 -41.83 11.66 29.86
CA ARG A 5 -41.52 10.39 29.18
C ARG A 5 -40.93 10.63 27.79
N LYS A 6 -41.52 11.53 26.99
CA LYS A 6 -41.04 11.89 25.64
C LYS A 6 -39.61 12.47 25.66
N SER A 7 -39.30 13.30 26.66
CA SER A 7 -37.97 13.87 26.87
C SER A 7 -36.91 12.81 27.21
N ARG A 8 -37.24 11.77 28.00
CA ARG A 8 -36.32 10.67 28.30
C ARG A 8 -36.02 9.80 27.06
N TYR A 9 -37.01 9.52 26.22
CA TYR A 9 -36.77 8.77 24.98
C TYR A 9 -35.89 9.54 24.00
N LEU A 10 -36.07 10.86 23.87
CA LEU A 10 -35.18 11.71 23.06
C LEU A 10 -33.75 11.71 23.58
N TYR A 11 -33.56 11.78 24.90
CA TYR A 11 -32.23 11.74 25.51
C TYR A 11 -31.54 10.38 25.32
N LEU A 12 -32.27 9.28 25.50
CA LEU A 12 -31.77 7.92 25.27
C LEU A 12 -31.47 7.66 23.79
N LEU A 13 -32.30 8.17 22.87
CA LEU A 13 -32.07 8.09 21.43
C LEU A 13 -30.80 8.87 21.03
N PHE A 14 -30.60 10.06 21.59
CA PHE A 14 -29.40 10.86 21.36
C PHE A 14 -28.13 10.20 21.92
N LEU A 15 -28.22 9.60 23.12
CA LEU A 15 -27.13 8.84 23.73
C LEU A 15 -26.79 7.57 22.94
N LEU A 16 -27.80 6.86 22.44
CA LEU A 16 -27.62 5.69 21.58
C LEU A 16 -26.99 6.08 20.24
N LEU A 17 -27.50 7.11 19.56
CA LEU A 17 -26.93 7.64 18.31
C LEU A 17 -25.46 8.08 18.49
N LYS A 18 -25.15 8.73 19.62
CA LYS A 18 -23.79 9.16 19.94
C LYS A 18 -22.88 7.97 20.23
N ASN A 19 -23.35 6.94 20.94
CA ASN A 19 -22.56 5.74 21.23
C ASN A 19 -22.28 4.94 19.96
N THR A 20 -23.27 4.75 19.09
CA THR A 20 -23.08 4.07 17.80
C THR A 20 -22.17 4.85 16.86
N GLY A 21 -22.27 6.19 16.84
CA GLY A 21 -21.38 7.03 16.03
C GLY A 21 -19.93 7.01 16.54
N LEU A 22 -19.73 6.96 17.85
CA LEU A 22 -18.40 6.87 18.48
C LEU A 22 -17.75 5.51 18.24
N GLU A 23 -18.50 4.41 18.43
CA GLU A 23 -18.00 3.05 18.18
C GLU A 23 -17.61 2.85 16.71
N ASN A 24 -18.44 3.33 15.78
CA ASN A 24 -18.15 3.27 14.35
C ASN A 24 -16.94 4.15 13.98
N GLY A 25 -16.85 5.37 14.52
CA GLY A 25 -15.70 6.25 14.28
C GLY A 25 -14.39 5.69 14.81
N LEU A 26 -14.43 5.06 16.00
CA LEU A 26 -13.28 4.41 16.61
C LEU A 26 -12.81 3.20 15.79
N PHE A 27 -13.75 2.35 15.34
CA PHE A 27 -13.45 1.20 14.50
C PHE A 27 -12.80 1.61 13.18
N VAL A 28 -13.33 2.64 12.52
CA VAL A 28 -12.76 3.19 11.28
C VAL A 28 -11.36 3.75 11.51
N ALA A 29 -11.16 4.53 12.58
CA ALA A 29 -9.85 5.11 12.89
C ALA A 29 -8.79 4.02 13.14
N PHE A 30 -9.13 2.99 13.93
CA PHE A 30 -8.25 1.85 14.15
C PHE A 30 -7.99 1.06 12.87
N GLY A 31 -9.02 0.80 12.07
CA GLY A 31 -8.90 0.06 10.81
C GLY A 31 -7.95 0.78 9.84
N VAL A 32 -8.21 2.05 9.56
CA VAL A 32 -7.36 2.86 8.67
C VAL A 32 -5.94 2.97 9.21
N GLY A 33 -5.77 3.25 10.51
CA GLY A 33 -4.45 3.35 11.14
C GLY A 33 -3.65 2.05 11.09
N PHE A 34 -4.31 0.91 11.34
CA PHE A 34 -3.70 -0.42 11.26
C PHE A 34 -3.22 -0.73 9.84
N PHE A 35 -4.09 -0.58 8.84
CA PHE A 35 -3.71 -0.87 7.45
C PHE A 35 -2.67 0.11 6.91
N ALA A 36 -2.76 1.40 7.25
CA ALA A 36 -1.74 2.39 6.89
C ALA A 36 -0.36 2.02 7.45
N THR A 37 -0.29 1.68 8.73
CA THR A 37 0.94 1.26 9.39
C THR A 37 1.48 -0.04 8.79
N ALA A 38 0.60 -1.01 8.53
CA ALA A 38 0.96 -2.27 7.90
C ALA A 38 1.52 -2.08 6.48
N ILE A 39 0.94 -1.17 5.69
CA ILE A 39 1.43 -0.80 4.35
C ILE A 39 2.85 -0.23 4.45
N VAL A 40 3.06 0.76 5.32
CA VAL A 40 4.39 1.38 5.53
C VAL A 40 5.41 0.33 5.96
N PHE A 41 5.04 -0.53 6.93
CA PHE A 41 5.91 -1.60 7.41
C PHE A 41 6.24 -2.63 6.33
N ALA A 42 5.26 -3.03 5.51
CA ALA A 42 5.47 -3.99 4.42
C ALA A 42 6.41 -3.42 3.34
N ILE A 43 6.24 -2.15 2.99
CA ILE A 43 7.10 -1.44 2.01
C ILE A 43 8.51 -1.28 2.56
N TRP A 44 8.64 -0.89 3.82
CA TRP A 44 9.91 -0.84 4.53
C TRP A 44 10.61 -2.21 4.46
N TRP A 45 9.91 -3.27 4.85
CA TRP A 45 10.45 -4.63 4.82
C TRP A 45 10.88 -5.08 3.41
N ALA A 46 10.09 -4.75 2.39
CA ALA A 46 10.40 -5.06 1.00
C ALA A 46 11.72 -4.42 0.53
N SER A 47 12.09 -3.26 1.09
CA SER A 47 13.35 -2.58 0.78
C SER A 47 14.57 -3.32 1.33
N PHE A 48 14.44 -3.98 2.49
CA PHE A 48 15.53 -4.70 3.17
C PHE A 48 15.72 -6.15 2.72
N GLN A 49 14.79 -6.74 1.96
CA GLN A 49 14.92 -8.14 1.55
C GLN A 49 16.12 -8.43 0.63
N PHE A 50 16.66 -7.42 -0.05
CA PHE A 50 17.82 -7.59 -0.92
C PHE A 50 19.11 -7.16 -0.24
N SER A 51 20.05 -8.11 -0.10
CA SER A 51 21.42 -7.83 0.31
C SER A 51 22.18 -7.18 -0.84
N TRP A 52 22.01 -5.87 -1.01
CA TRP A 52 22.62 -5.09 -2.09
C TRP A 52 24.16 -5.12 -2.07
N GLY A 53 24.79 -5.23 -0.89
CA GLY A 53 26.25 -5.29 -0.74
C GLY A 53 26.90 -6.41 -1.58
N ASN A 54 26.42 -7.64 -1.43
CA ASN A 54 26.90 -8.80 -2.19
C ASN A 54 26.73 -8.68 -3.72
N ILE A 55 25.78 -7.85 -4.18
CA ILE A 55 25.52 -7.63 -5.61
C ILE A 55 26.47 -6.56 -6.15
N LEU A 56 26.68 -5.47 -5.41
CA LEU A 56 27.61 -4.42 -5.81
C LEU A 56 29.06 -4.93 -5.83
N ASP A 57 29.46 -5.79 -4.90
CA ASP A 57 30.81 -6.38 -4.87
C ASP A 57 31.12 -7.22 -6.12
N LYS A 58 30.09 -7.84 -6.71
CA LYS A 58 30.22 -8.69 -7.91
C LYS A 58 30.08 -7.92 -9.22
N VAL A 59 29.55 -6.70 -9.18
CA VAL A 59 29.13 -5.94 -10.36
C VAL A 59 29.92 -4.63 -10.42
N ARG A 60 31.16 -4.72 -10.90
CA ARG A 60 32.13 -3.63 -10.94
C ARG A 60 31.97 -2.73 -12.19
N GLY A 61 30.78 -2.16 -12.38
CA GLY A 61 30.48 -1.27 -13.52
C GLY A 61 29.93 0.09 -13.08
N SER A 62 30.58 1.19 -13.50
CA SER A 62 30.26 2.57 -13.10
C SER A 62 28.78 2.93 -13.27
N LEU A 63 28.17 2.53 -14.40
CA LEU A 63 26.74 2.76 -14.70
C LEU A 63 25.79 2.05 -13.73
N LYS A 64 26.14 0.85 -13.25
CA LYS A 64 25.29 0.07 -12.34
C LYS A 64 25.39 0.56 -10.90
N ILE A 65 26.57 1.01 -10.48
CA ILE A 65 26.78 1.68 -9.19
C ILE A 65 26.02 3.02 -9.17
N MET A 66 26.07 3.78 -10.27
CA MET A 66 25.30 5.01 -10.43
C MET A 66 23.79 4.74 -10.39
N ALA A 67 23.29 3.75 -11.13
CA ALA A 67 21.87 3.36 -11.11
C ALA A 67 21.41 2.91 -9.72
N PHE A 68 22.28 2.23 -8.95
CA PHE A 68 21.99 1.89 -7.57
C PHE A 68 21.85 3.13 -6.68
N GLY A 69 22.82 4.05 -6.75
CA GLY A 69 22.79 5.29 -5.95
C GLY A 69 21.59 6.18 -6.29
N TYR A 70 21.34 6.44 -7.57
CA TYR A 70 20.25 7.32 -7.99
C TYR A 70 18.87 6.67 -7.90
N GLY A 71 18.77 5.35 -8.08
CA GLY A 71 17.50 4.63 -7.97
C GLY A 71 16.88 4.72 -6.57
N HIS A 72 17.70 4.77 -5.52
CA HIS A 72 17.22 4.90 -4.14
C HIS A 72 16.51 6.23 -3.87
N TYR A 73 16.92 7.34 -4.52
CA TYR A 73 16.21 8.61 -4.36
C TYR A 73 14.77 8.53 -4.86
N PHE A 74 14.54 7.88 -6.01
CA PHE A 74 13.19 7.66 -6.53
C PHE A 74 12.38 6.73 -5.62
N LEU A 75 13.04 5.74 -5.02
CA LEU A 75 12.45 4.82 -4.06
C LEU A 75 11.96 5.58 -2.80
N PHE A 76 12.79 6.43 -2.21
CA PHE A 76 12.40 7.26 -1.08
C PHE A 76 11.34 8.31 -1.43
N ALA A 77 11.43 8.93 -2.62
CA ALA A 77 10.40 9.85 -3.10
C ALA A 77 9.04 9.17 -3.21
N SER A 78 8.99 7.92 -3.71
CA SER A 78 7.75 7.16 -3.77
C SER A 78 7.20 6.81 -2.38
N ILE A 79 8.06 6.45 -1.43
CA ILE A 79 7.66 6.16 -0.04
C ILE A 79 7.10 7.43 0.63
N ALA A 80 7.72 8.59 0.40
CA ALA A 80 7.20 9.87 0.88
C ALA A 80 5.81 10.18 0.28
N GLY A 81 5.64 9.94 -1.02
CA GLY A 81 4.34 10.05 -1.69
C GLY A 81 3.28 9.11 -1.13
N ILE A 82 3.66 7.88 -0.76
CA ILE A 82 2.77 6.93 -0.08
C ILE A 82 2.33 7.50 1.27
N GLY A 83 3.25 8.09 2.04
CA GLY A 83 2.92 8.77 3.30
C GLY A 83 1.86 9.87 3.12
N ILE A 84 2.06 10.76 2.14
CA ILE A 84 1.10 11.83 1.80
C ILE A 84 -0.26 11.23 1.41
N SER A 85 -0.25 10.15 0.61
CA SER A 85 -1.49 9.50 0.19
C SER A 85 -2.25 8.82 1.33
N LEU A 86 -1.56 8.33 2.37
CA LEU A 86 -2.21 7.76 3.56
C LEU A 86 -2.91 8.84 4.39
N GLU A 87 -2.35 10.04 4.44
CA GLU A 87 -3.03 11.21 5.03
C GLU A 87 -4.31 11.55 4.24
N LEU A 88 -4.25 11.55 2.91
CA LEU A 88 -5.45 11.71 2.07
C LEU A 88 -6.49 10.62 2.31
N VAL A 89 -6.07 9.38 2.58
CA VAL A 89 -6.98 8.29 2.91
C VAL A 89 -7.63 8.50 4.29
N ALA A 90 -6.90 9.01 5.28
CA ALA A 90 -7.46 9.36 6.57
C ALA A 90 -8.51 10.49 6.45
N ASP A 91 -8.21 11.53 5.67
CA ASP A 91 -9.15 12.60 5.38
C ASP A 91 -10.36 12.10 4.58
N GLY A 92 -10.14 11.24 3.59
CA GLY A 92 -11.18 10.58 2.82
C GLY A 92 -12.09 9.72 3.69
N ALA A 93 -11.54 8.99 4.65
CA ALA A 93 -12.29 8.19 5.62
C ALA A 93 -13.17 9.08 6.52
N LYS A 94 -12.62 10.18 7.03
CA LYS A 94 -13.37 11.14 7.86
C LYS A 94 -14.58 11.71 7.10
N ASN A 95 -14.41 12.04 5.83
CA ASN A 95 -15.51 12.51 4.98
C ASN A 95 -16.54 11.40 4.73
N TYR A 96 -16.08 10.19 4.41
CA TYR A 96 -16.92 9.08 4.00
C TYR A 96 -17.78 8.51 5.14
N TYR A 97 -17.21 8.33 6.35
CA TYR A 97 -17.92 7.69 7.46
C TYR A 97 -18.54 8.68 8.45
N LEU A 98 -17.93 9.85 8.64
CA LEU A 98 -18.33 10.79 9.69
C LEU A 98 -19.06 12.02 9.14
N ASN A 99 -19.17 12.17 7.81
CA ASN A 99 -19.72 13.38 7.13
C ASN A 99 -19.17 14.69 7.73
N SER A 100 -17.95 14.65 8.28
CA SER A 100 -17.37 15.72 9.09
C SER A 100 -16.26 16.43 8.32
N GLY A 101 -16.51 16.65 7.03
CA GLY A 101 -15.51 17.19 6.13
C GLY A 101 -15.22 18.66 6.36
N GLY A 102 -13.93 18.99 6.43
CA GLY A 102 -13.48 20.38 6.40
C GLY A 102 -13.73 21.03 5.03
N LYS A 103 -13.41 22.32 4.91
CA LYS A 103 -13.55 23.09 3.65
C LYS A 103 -12.78 22.51 2.45
N HIS A 104 -11.84 21.59 2.70
CA HIS A 104 -11.05 20.87 1.69
C HIS A 104 -11.26 19.35 1.82
N SER A 105 -12.51 18.90 1.84
CA SER A 105 -12.83 17.48 1.91
C SER A 105 -12.38 16.75 0.65
N VAL A 106 -11.48 15.77 0.80
CA VAL A 106 -11.03 14.88 -0.28
C VAL A 106 -11.95 13.66 -0.38
N THR A 107 -12.29 13.28 -1.61
CA THR A 107 -13.10 12.07 -1.87
C THR A 107 -12.26 10.80 -1.65
N ALA A 108 -12.86 9.78 -1.02
CA ALA A 108 -12.21 8.48 -0.78
C ALA A 108 -11.62 7.84 -2.06
N PHE A 109 -12.34 7.96 -3.20
CA PHE A 109 -11.86 7.50 -4.50
C PHE A 109 -10.54 8.16 -4.91
N PHE A 110 -10.45 9.49 -4.78
CA PHE A 110 -9.24 10.23 -5.13
C PHE A 110 -8.06 9.79 -4.24
N ALA A 111 -8.29 9.67 -2.93
CA ALA A 111 -7.26 9.25 -1.99
C ALA A 111 -6.67 7.86 -2.33
N ILE A 112 -7.53 6.89 -2.65
CA ILE A 112 -7.09 5.54 -3.02
C ILE A 112 -6.38 5.52 -4.38
N CYS A 113 -6.86 6.28 -5.37
CA CYS A 113 -6.18 6.41 -6.65
C CYS A 113 -4.76 6.98 -6.49
N VAL A 114 -4.59 8.00 -5.65
CA VAL A 114 -3.27 8.58 -5.35
C VAL A 114 -2.38 7.55 -4.64
N LEU A 115 -2.91 6.83 -3.64
CA LEU A 115 -2.18 5.76 -2.93
C LEU A 115 -1.72 4.66 -3.90
N CYS A 116 -2.63 4.12 -4.70
CA CYS A 116 -2.30 3.10 -5.69
C CYS A 116 -1.26 3.59 -6.72
N SER A 117 -1.31 4.86 -7.09
CA SER A 117 -0.35 5.45 -8.02
C SER A 117 1.07 5.48 -7.44
N PHE A 118 1.23 5.96 -6.20
CA PHE A 118 2.55 5.99 -5.56
C PHE A 118 3.09 4.59 -5.23
N VAL A 119 2.23 3.66 -4.80
CA VAL A 119 2.61 2.24 -4.62
C VAL A 119 3.02 1.62 -5.97
N GLY A 120 2.32 1.94 -7.06
CA GLY A 120 2.67 1.51 -8.41
C GLY A 120 4.03 2.04 -8.87
N ILE A 121 4.32 3.32 -8.61
CA ILE A 121 5.64 3.93 -8.86
C ILE A 121 6.71 3.20 -8.04
N TYR A 122 6.45 2.91 -6.77
CA TYR A 122 7.38 2.15 -5.93
C TYR A 122 7.70 0.77 -6.52
N PHE A 123 6.68 0.00 -6.97
CA PHE A 123 6.91 -1.30 -7.63
C PHE A 123 7.68 -1.18 -8.94
N LEU A 124 7.38 -0.14 -9.73
CA LEU A 124 8.04 0.11 -11.00
C LEU A 124 9.53 0.43 -10.80
N VAL A 125 9.86 1.37 -9.91
CA VAL A 125 11.24 1.74 -9.58
C VAL A 125 12.01 0.54 -9.02
N ASN A 126 11.42 -0.18 -8.07
CA ASN A 126 12.04 -1.35 -7.45
C ASN A 126 12.30 -2.47 -8.48
N SER A 127 11.37 -2.68 -9.43
CA SER A 127 11.58 -3.67 -10.50
C SER A 127 12.60 -3.21 -11.53
N LEU A 128 12.59 -1.94 -11.95
CA LEU A 128 13.60 -1.38 -12.86
C LEU A 128 15.01 -1.52 -12.28
N MET A 129 15.20 -1.20 -11.00
CA MET A 129 16.49 -1.40 -10.31
C MET A 129 16.94 -2.85 -10.37
N ARG A 130 16.03 -3.80 -10.15
CA ARG A 130 16.34 -5.23 -10.27
C ARG A 130 16.71 -5.64 -11.70
N ILE A 131 16.02 -5.13 -12.74
CA ILE A 131 16.34 -5.41 -14.14
C ILE A 131 17.76 -4.95 -14.48
N ILE A 132 18.10 -3.71 -14.09
CA ILE A 132 19.39 -3.08 -14.39
C ILE A 132 20.54 -3.81 -13.68
N LEU A 133 20.33 -4.23 -12.42
CA LEU A 133 21.39 -4.78 -11.57
C LEU A 133 21.59 -6.29 -11.74
N ILE A 134 20.52 -7.08 -11.91
CA ILE A 134 20.56 -8.56 -11.78
C ILE A 134 20.50 -9.30 -13.14
N GLN A 135 20.35 -8.56 -14.24
CA GLN A 135 20.14 -9.03 -15.62
C GLN A 135 18.88 -9.91 -15.82
N LYS A 136 18.24 -9.69 -16.98
CA LYS A 136 16.91 -10.14 -17.42
C LYS A 136 16.50 -11.55 -16.95
N ASN A 137 15.38 -11.61 -16.24
CA ASN A 137 14.59 -12.83 -16.07
C ASN A 137 13.19 -12.59 -16.67
N LYS A 138 12.67 -13.53 -17.48
CA LYS A 138 11.34 -13.40 -18.13
C LYS A 138 10.23 -13.22 -17.09
N TYR A 139 10.35 -13.88 -15.94
CA TYR A 139 9.38 -13.84 -14.84
C TYR A 139 9.21 -12.44 -14.24
N GLN A 140 10.26 -11.63 -14.27
CA GLN A 140 10.26 -10.31 -13.65
C GLN A 140 9.30 -9.33 -14.35
N ILE A 141 9.12 -9.44 -15.68
CA ILE A 141 8.14 -8.63 -16.40
C ILE A 141 6.71 -9.00 -15.95
N TYR A 142 6.45 -10.30 -15.72
CA TYR A 142 5.15 -10.74 -15.20
C TYR A 142 4.85 -10.20 -13.80
N THR A 143 5.86 -10.07 -12.93
CA THR A 143 5.65 -9.46 -11.59
C THR A 143 5.24 -7.98 -11.66
N ILE A 144 5.71 -7.25 -12.68
CA ILE A 144 5.30 -5.85 -12.90
C ILE A 144 3.84 -5.81 -13.34
N PHE A 145 3.46 -6.62 -14.32
CA PHE A 145 2.08 -6.64 -14.82
C PHE A 145 1.10 -7.12 -13.75
N ILE A 146 1.45 -8.16 -13.00
CA ILE A 146 0.63 -8.66 -11.88
C ILE A 146 0.56 -7.59 -10.78
N GLY A 147 1.67 -6.94 -10.43
CA GLY A 147 1.69 -5.88 -9.42
C GLY A 147 0.81 -4.68 -9.80
N ILE A 148 0.90 -4.21 -11.05
CA ILE A 148 0.06 -3.09 -11.53
C ILE A 148 -1.41 -3.51 -11.60
N GLY A 149 -1.71 -4.71 -12.13
CA GLY A 149 -3.09 -5.22 -12.20
C GLY A 149 -3.73 -5.41 -10.82
N LEU A 150 -2.94 -5.77 -9.81
CA LEU A 150 -3.43 -5.95 -8.44
C LEU A 150 -3.72 -4.60 -7.75
N LEU A 151 -3.09 -3.50 -8.19
CA LEU A 151 -3.32 -2.15 -7.69
C LEU A 151 -4.51 -1.43 -8.34
N THR A 152 -4.97 -1.87 -9.52
CA THR A 152 -6.18 -1.30 -10.14
C THR A 152 -7.47 -1.81 -9.49
N ILE A 153 -7.44 -3.02 -8.91
CA ILE A 153 -8.60 -3.65 -8.26
C ILE A 153 -9.15 -2.80 -7.09
N PRO A 154 -8.35 -2.30 -6.13
CA PRO A 154 -8.83 -1.42 -5.08
C PRO A 154 -9.54 -0.15 -5.60
N ALA A 155 -8.99 0.49 -6.63
CA ALA A 155 -9.56 1.72 -7.20
C ALA A 155 -10.93 1.46 -7.85
N ILE A 156 -11.06 0.33 -8.56
CA ILE A 156 -12.33 -0.10 -9.16
C ILE A 156 -13.36 -0.41 -8.07
N LEU A 157 -12.98 -1.07 -6.97
CA LEU A 157 -13.91 -1.34 -5.87
C LEU A 157 -14.47 -0.05 -5.25
N VAL A 158 -13.61 0.93 -4.99
CA VAL A 158 -14.06 2.21 -4.41
C VAL A 158 -14.94 2.98 -5.39
N TYR A 159 -14.70 2.86 -6.70
CA TYR A 159 -15.59 3.42 -7.72
C TYR A 159 -17.00 2.84 -7.66
N PHE A 160 -17.14 1.54 -7.37
CA PHE A 160 -18.44 0.89 -7.17
C PHE A 160 -19.06 1.16 -5.78
N GLY A 161 -18.42 1.96 -4.93
CA GLY A 161 -18.92 2.34 -3.62
C GLY A 161 -18.66 1.33 -2.51
N PHE A 162 -17.71 0.39 -2.69
CA PHE A 162 -17.30 -0.52 -1.63
C PHE A 162 -16.53 0.19 -0.51
N ASP A 163 -16.49 -0.47 0.64
CA ASP A 163 -15.91 0.02 1.89
C ASP A 163 -14.41 0.36 1.77
N LEU A 164 -13.99 1.50 2.35
CA LEU A 164 -12.62 2.00 2.25
C LEU A 164 -11.60 1.09 2.95
N ILE A 165 -11.99 0.47 4.06
CA ILE A 165 -11.15 -0.46 4.82
C ILE A 165 -10.84 -1.70 3.97
N LEU A 166 -11.83 -2.19 3.23
CA LEU A 166 -11.66 -3.30 2.30
C LEU A 166 -10.66 -2.92 1.18
N ALA A 167 -10.80 -1.72 0.60
CA ALA A 167 -9.86 -1.23 -0.40
C ALA A 167 -8.41 -1.16 0.13
N LEU A 168 -8.21 -0.66 1.35
CA LEU A 168 -6.90 -0.66 2.02
C LEU A 168 -6.35 -2.07 2.24
N SER A 169 -7.20 -3.01 2.65
CA SER A 169 -6.80 -4.41 2.85
C SER A 169 -6.33 -5.07 1.54
N LEU A 170 -6.95 -4.72 0.41
CA LEU A 170 -6.54 -5.17 -0.92
C LEU A 170 -5.21 -4.54 -1.36
N VAL A 171 -4.96 -3.27 -1.05
CA VAL A 171 -3.66 -2.65 -1.32
C VAL A 171 -2.56 -3.38 -0.54
N LEU A 172 -2.80 -3.66 0.75
CA LEU A 172 -1.86 -4.40 1.58
C LEU A 172 -1.62 -5.82 1.05
N SER A 173 -2.68 -6.57 0.71
CA SER A 173 -2.54 -7.91 0.15
C SER A 173 -1.78 -7.87 -1.18
N GLY A 174 -2.00 -6.83 -1.99
CA GLY A 174 -1.25 -6.60 -3.22
C GLY A 174 0.25 -6.45 -3.00
N ILE A 175 0.65 -5.68 -1.98
CA ILE A 175 2.06 -5.53 -1.57
C ILE A 175 2.64 -6.86 -1.10
N ILE A 176 1.90 -7.62 -0.29
CA ILE A 176 2.36 -8.92 0.23
C ILE A 176 2.57 -9.91 -0.93
N VAL A 177 1.61 -10.01 -1.85
CA VAL A 177 1.72 -10.87 -3.04
C VAL A 177 2.94 -10.48 -3.88
N TYR A 178 3.16 -9.18 -4.10
CA TYR A 178 4.35 -8.68 -4.81
C TYR A 178 5.66 -9.11 -4.13
N ILE A 179 5.75 -8.99 -2.80
CA ILE A 179 6.93 -9.43 -2.03
C ILE A 179 7.14 -10.94 -2.17
N LEU A 180 6.08 -11.74 -2.04
CA LEU A 180 6.15 -13.20 -2.13
C LEU A 180 6.57 -13.66 -3.53
N LEU A 181 6.03 -13.05 -4.59
CA LEU A 181 6.43 -13.32 -5.97
C LEU A 181 7.90 -13.01 -6.19
N THR A 182 8.34 -11.82 -5.77
CA THR A 182 9.75 -11.39 -5.86
C THR A 182 10.68 -12.37 -5.13
N ARG A 183 10.25 -12.86 -3.97
CA ARG A 183 11.01 -13.85 -3.18
C ARG A 183 11.06 -15.22 -3.86
N ALA A 184 9.94 -15.70 -4.41
CA ALA A 184 9.86 -16.98 -5.11
C ALA A 184 10.79 -17.01 -6.33
N GLU A 185 10.84 -15.92 -7.10
CA GLU A 185 11.75 -15.79 -8.24
C GLU A 185 13.22 -15.94 -7.84
N HIS A 186 13.60 -15.33 -6.71
CA HIS A 186 14.97 -15.41 -6.19
C HIS A 186 15.37 -16.85 -5.82
N TYR A 187 14.48 -17.61 -5.16
CA TYR A 187 14.74 -19.02 -4.83
C TYR A 187 14.87 -19.89 -6.07
N CYS A 188 14.02 -19.68 -7.08
CA CYS A 188 14.05 -20.46 -8.32
C CYS A 188 15.37 -20.25 -9.08
N LYS A 189 15.89 -19.01 -9.12
CA LYS A 189 17.20 -18.69 -9.72
C LYS A 189 18.36 -19.40 -9.01
N ILE A 190 18.36 -19.42 -7.68
CA ILE A 190 19.42 -20.13 -6.89
C ILE A 190 19.37 -21.63 -7.15
N LYS A 191 18.17 -22.23 -7.15
CA LYS A 191 17.99 -23.68 -7.38
C LYS A 191 18.47 -24.08 -8.78
N ASN A 192 18.07 -23.33 -9.82
CA ASN A 192 18.49 -23.61 -11.20
C ASN A 192 20.00 -23.42 -11.40
N LYS A 193 20.63 -22.45 -10.74
CA LYS A 193 22.09 -22.27 -10.80
C LYS A 193 22.84 -23.45 -10.16
N LYS A 194 22.34 -24.00 -9.04
CA LYS A 194 22.92 -25.21 -8.43
C LYS A 194 22.72 -26.47 -9.27
N LEU A 195 21.61 -26.58 -9.99
CA LEU A 195 21.33 -27.72 -10.88
C LEU A 195 22.14 -27.66 -12.19
N GLY A 196 22.37 -26.46 -12.74
CA GLY A 196 23.20 -26.27 -13.95
C GLY A 196 24.71 -26.41 -13.74
N GLN A 197 25.19 -26.47 -12.48
CA GLN A 197 26.59 -26.77 -12.15
C GLN A 197 26.84 -28.27 -11.89
N LYS A 198 25.82 -29.11 -12.05
CA LYS A 198 25.89 -30.55 -11.76
C LYS A 198 26.10 -31.45 -12.98
N PHE A 199 26.50 -30.89 -14.12
CA PHE A 199 26.86 -31.62 -15.34
C PHE A 199 28.14 -31.05 -15.93
#